data_AF-A0A7Y7AGN0-F1
#
_entry.id   AF-A0A7Y7AGN0-F1
#
_cell.length_a   1.000
_cell.length_b   1.000
_cell.length_c   1.000
_cell.angle_alpha   90.00
_cell.angle_beta   90.00
_cell.angle_gamma   90.00
#
_symmetry.space_group_name_H-M   'P 1'
#
loop_
_entity.id
_entity.type
_entity.pdbx_description
1 polymer ?
#
loop_
_entity_poly.entity_id
_entity_poly.type
_entity_poly.pdbx_seq_one_letter_code
_entity_poly.pdbx_strand_id
1 'polypeptide(L)'
;MLEVWDDWSEWKKLRWSIKREFRKQELKFAPSDHRYDNVLLIWLRFKFNSYSNEYLRKQLSLNEVCGDEPNLFPCPCCGFKTIDERAEYEICPVCWWEDDGQDNQNADISMGGPNEDISLTQARINYLKFGIYNPKLTDLIEKKSDTSKYIKGRTFQFNESGVIVEIGSNWKSSDK
;
A
#
# COMPACT_ATOMS: atom_id res chain seq x y z
N MET A 1 4.78 12.68 -15.92
CA MET A 1 4.20 12.15 -14.67
C MET A 1 4.03 13.35 -13.76
N LEU A 2 2.83 13.95 -13.73
CA LEU A 2 2.54 15.02 -12.78
C LEU A 2 2.34 14.31 -11.45
N GLU A 3 3.35 14.38 -10.60
CA GLU A 3 3.36 13.64 -9.37
C GLU A 3 2.39 14.29 -8.37
N VAL A 4 1.60 13.44 -7.72
CA VAL A 4 0.45 13.68 -6.82
C VAL A 4 0.77 14.61 -5.62
N TRP A 5 2.03 15.00 -5.44
CA TRP A 5 2.48 15.79 -4.30
C TRP A 5 2.23 17.30 -4.39
N ASP A 6 1.76 17.85 -5.51
CA ASP A 6 1.41 19.30 -5.58
C ASP A 6 0.29 19.69 -4.59
N ASP A 7 -0.56 18.72 -4.20
CA ASP A 7 -1.67 18.94 -3.27
C ASP A 7 -1.31 18.82 -1.78
N TRP A 8 -0.11 18.32 -1.49
CA TRP A 8 0.34 18.09 -0.12
C TRP A 8 0.62 19.40 0.63
N SER A 9 0.19 19.45 1.89
CA SER A 9 0.28 20.67 2.72
C SER A 9 1.72 21.16 2.89
N GLU A 10 2.66 20.23 2.94
CA GLU A 10 4.09 20.42 3.11
C GLU A 10 4.73 20.94 1.83
N TRP A 11 4.30 20.41 0.68
CA TRP A 11 4.73 20.92 -0.62
C TRP A 11 4.28 22.35 -0.84
N LYS A 12 3.04 22.68 -0.46
CA LYS A 12 2.49 24.04 -0.53
C LYS A 12 3.36 25.06 0.25
N LYS A 13 3.96 24.64 1.37
CA LYS A 13 4.86 25.44 2.22
C LYS A 13 6.26 25.70 1.61
N LEU A 14 6.67 24.96 0.58
CA LEU A 14 7.97 25.16 -0.06
C LEU A 14 8.07 26.52 -0.76
N ARG A 15 9.29 27.08 -0.81
CA ARG A 15 9.60 28.30 -1.57
C ARG A 15 9.21 28.12 -3.04
N TRP A 16 8.59 29.14 -3.63
CA TRP A 16 8.19 29.11 -5.04
C TRP A 16 9.36 28.84 -6.00
N SER A 17 10.57 29.35 -5.68
CA SER A 17 11.76 29.09 -6.49
C SER A 17 12.07 27.60 -6.60
N ILE A 18 11.98 26.86 -5.49
CA ILE A 18 12.20 25.41 -5.44
C ILE A 18 11.09 24.67 -6.20
N LYS A 19 9.82 25.00 -5.94
CA LYS A 19 8.69 24.41 -6.68
C LYS A 19 8.83 24.61 -8.19
N ARG A 20 9.31 25.77 -8.63
CA ARG A 20 9.54 26.07 -10.05
C ARG A 20 10.67 25.22 -10.64
N GLU A 21 11.76 24.99 -9.92
CA GLU A 21 12.86 24.12 -10.38
C GLU A 21 12.37 22.69 -10.63
N PHE A 22 11.59 22.12 -9.70
CA PHE A 22 11.03 20.78 -9.84
C PHE A 22 9.96 20.68 -10.95
N ARG A 23 9.06 21.67 -11.05
CA ARG A 23 8.05 21.71 -12.14
C ARG A 23 8.68 21.77 -13.53
N LYS A 24 9.86 22.37 -13.65
CA LYS A 24 10.63 22.44 -14.89
C LYS A 24 11.59 21.26 -15.10
N GLN A 25 11.73 20.39 -14.11
CA GLN A 25 12.74 19.32 -14.08
C GLN A 25 14.16 19.83 -14.33
N GLU A 26 14.45 21.05 -13.85
CA GLU A 26 15.72 21.74 -14.08
C GLU A 26 16.24 22.25 -12.73
N LEU A 27 17.05 21.43 -12.06
CA LEU A 27 17.71 21.81 -10.82
C LEU A 27 18.82 22.81 -11.10
N LYS A 28 18.82 23.92 -10.37
CA LYS A 28 19.85 24.96 -10.52
C LYS A 28 21.13 24.65 -9.76
N PHE A 29 21.07 23.72 -8.82
CA PHE A 29 22.15 23.36 -7.91
C PHE A 29 22.28 21.84 -7.83
N ALA A 30 23.37 21.37 -7.23
CA ALA A 30 23.58 19.94 -7.02
C ALA A 30 22.41 19.35 -6.20
N PRO A 31 21.95 18.10 -6.48
CA PRO A 31 20.88 17.47 -5.71
C PRO A 31 21.16 17.34 -4.20
N SER A 32 22.43 17.41 -3.79
CA SER A 32 22.88 17.41 -2.40
C SER A 32 22.86 18.79 -1.71
N ASP A 33 22.46 19.85 -2.40
CA ASP A 33 22.36 21.20 -1.81
C ASP A 33 21.22 21.25 -0.79
N HIS A 34 21.52 21.77 0.41
CA HIS A 34 20.61 21.82 1.56
C HIS A 34 19.25 22.49 1.29
N ARG A 35 19.14 23.31 0.23
CA ARG A 35 17.86 23.89 -0.19
C ARG A 35 16.81 22.84 -0.57
N TYR A 36 17.27 21.64 -0.97
CA TYR A 36 16.41 20.53 -1.36
C TYR A 36 16.09 19.59 -0.19
N ASP A 37 16.65 19.81 1.00
CA ASP A 37 16.41 18.96 2.18
C ASP A 37 14.92 18.82 2.50
N ASN A 38 14.15 19.91 2.45
CA ASN A 38 12.70 19.83 2.68
C ASN A 38 11.97 19.02 1.61
N VAL A 39 12.44 19.06 0.36
CA VAL A 39 11.88 18.25 -0.73
C VAL A 39 12.19 16.78 -0.50
N LEU A 40 13.44 16.47 -0.12
CA LEU A 40 13.87 15.13 0.24
C LEU A 40 13.06 14.60 1.42
N LEU A 41 12.84 15.40 2.47
CA LEU A 41 12.03 15.01 3.62
C LEU A 41 10.57 14.73 3.25
N ILE A 42 9.96 15.54 2.39
CA ILE A 42 8.59 15.29 1.88
C ILE A 42 8.56 13.96 1.12
N TRP A 43 9.52 13.74 0.22
CA TRP A 43 9.62 12.51 -0.55
C TRP A 43 9.83 11.28 0.35
N LEU A 44 10.73 11.37 1.33
CA LEU A 44 11.00 10.29 2.28
C LEU A 44 9.74 9.95 3.09
N ARG A 45 9.04 10.97 3.59
CA ARG A 45 7.77 10.77 4.32
C ARG A 45 6.73 10.09 3.45
N PHE A 46 6.54 10.56 2.21
CA PHE A 46 5.63 9.94 1.26
C PHE A 46 6.02 8.49 0.99
N LYS A 47 7.29 8.24 0.70
CA LYS A 47 7.78 6.93 0.26
C LYS A 47 7.71 5.87 1.36
N PHE A 48 7.92 6.28 2.60
CA PHE A 48 8.07 5.40 3.76
C PHE A 48 6.88 5.47 4.73
N ASN A 49 5.81 6.22 4.42
CA ASN A 49 4.66 6.41 5.32
C ASN A 49 3.99 5.11 5.79
N SER A 50 4.10 4.04 4.98
CA SER A 50 3.46 2.75 5.20
C SER A 50 4.41 1.69 5.74
N TYR A 51 5.68 2.01 5.95
CA TYR A 51 6.70 1.03 6.33
C TYR A 51 6.78 0.95 7.85
N SER A 52 6.92 -0.27 8.38
CA SER A 52 7.03 -0.47 9.82
C SER A 52 8.34 0.07 10.38
N ASN A 53 8.32 0.49 11.64
CA ASN A 53 9.53 0.92 12.35
C ASN A 53 10.58 -0.20 12.38
N GLU A 54 10.14 -1.46 12.52
CA GLU A 54 11.05 -2.61 12.45
C GLU A 54 11.75 -2.73 11.09
N TYR A 55 11.01 -2.58 9.99
CA TYR A 55 11.59 -2.62 8.65
C TYR A 55 12.59 -1.49 8.45
N LEU A 56 12.21 -0.26 8.79
CA LEU A 56 13.08 0.92 8.65
C LEU A 56 14.36 0.76 9.48
N ARG A 57 14.24 0.25 10.72
CA ARG A 57 15.38 -0.02 11.59
C ARG A 57 16.38 -0.98 10.94
N LYS A 58 15.89 -2.11 10.40
CA LYS A 58 16.74 -3.09 9.71
C LYS A 58 17.35 -2.52 8.44
N GLN A 59 16.55 -1.87 7.60
CA GLN A 59 16.97 -1.34 6.31
C GLN A 59 18.03 -0.25 6.42
N LEU A 60 17.95 0.58 7.46
CA LEU A 60 18.89 1.67 7.71
C LEU A 60 20.02 1.28 8.67
N SER A 61 20.08 0.02 9.11
CA SER A 61 21.06 -0.46 10.09
C SER A 61 21.09 0.38 11.38
N LEU A 62 19.92 0.78 11.86
CA LEU A 62 19.75 1.58 13.08
C LEU A 62 19.57 0.68 14.30
N ASN A 63 19.94 1.20 15.46
CA ASN A 63 19.65 0.54 16.74
C ASN A 63 18.15 0.59 17.07
N GLU A 64 17.51 1.72 16.76
CA GLU A 64 16.10 1.99 17.07
C GLU A 64 15.51 2.99 16.07
N VAL A 65 14.19 2.91 15.86
CA VAL A 65 13.39 3.93 15.17
C VAL A 65 12.28 4.33 16.15
N CYS A 66 12.24 5.60 16.53
CA CYS A 66 11.26 6.13 17.48
C CYS A 66 10.04 6.71 16.75
N GLY A 67 8.87 6.66 17.41
CA GLY A 67 7.60 7.16 16.87
C GLY A 67 6.54 6.06 16.80
N ASP A 68 5.32 6.44 16.44
CA ASP A 68 4.22 5.50 16.27
C ASP A 68 4.37 4.70 14.97
N GLU A 69 3.84 3.49 14.95
CA GLU A 69 3.72 2.71 13.72
C GLU A 69 2.70 3.35 12.77
N PRO A 70 2.78 3.08 11.44
CA PRO A 70 1.79 3.56 10.49
C PRO A 70 0.36 3.21 10.90
N ASN A 71 -0.48 4.24 11.06
CA ASN A 71 -1.89 4.09 11.36
C ASN A 71 -2.71 3.92 10.07
N LEU A 72 -2.47 2.83 9.35
CA LEU A 72 -3.14 2.50 8.10
C LEU A 72 -4.16 1.36 8.30
N PHE A 73 -5.15 1.32 7.43
CA PHE A 73 -6.11 0.22 7.35
C PHE A 73 -5.49 -1.02 6.68
N PRO A 74 -5.81 -2.23 7.16
CA PRO A 74 -5.44 -3.46 6.49
C PRO A 74 -6.21 -3.60 5.17
N CYS A 75 -5.48 -3.84 4.08
CA CYS A 75 -6.08 -4.18 2.79
C CYS A 75 -7.08 -5.35 2.96
N PRO A 76 -8.32 -5.24 2.44
CA PRO A 76 -9.32 -6.27 2.64
C PRO A 76 -8.95 -7.60 1.96
N CYS A 77 -8.06 -7.59 0.97
CA CYS A 77 -7.56 -8.77 0.27
C CYS A 77 -6.38 -9.43 1.01
N CYS A 78 -5.24 -8.75 1.10
CA CYS A 78 -4.02 -9.38 1.65
C CYS A 78 -3.84 -9.19 3.16
N GLY A 79 -4.56 -8.24 3.78
CA GLY A 79 -4.50 -7.97 5.22
C GLY A 79 -3.29 -7.18 5.72
N PHE A 80 -2.37 -6.76 4.85
CA PHE A 80 -1.30 -5.83 5.23
C PHE A 80 -1.84 -4.40 5.35
N LYS A 81 -1.36 -3.65 6.32
CA LYS A 81 -1.70 -2.23 6.54
C LYS A 81 -1.05 -1.36 5.48
N THR A 82 -1.80 -1.03 4.44
CA THR A 82 -1.31 -0.30 3.26
C THR A 82 -2.28 0.76 2.74
N ILE A 83 -3.48 0.86 3.32
CA ILE A 83 -4.55 1.74 2.84
C ILE A 83 -4.67 2.90 3.82
N ASP A 84 -4.55 4.14 3.35
CA ASP A 84 -4.66 5.34 4.19
C ASP A 84 -6.13 5.61 4.56
N GLU A 85 -7.01 5.59 3.57
CA GLU A 85 -8.45 5.76 3.76
C GLU A 85 -9.26 4.65 3.05
N ARG A 86 -10.27 4.11 3.75
CA ARG A 86 -11.11 3.05 3.18
C ARG A 86 -12.04 3.62 2.11
N ALA A 87 -12.21 2.87 1.02
CA ALA A 87 -13.12 3.16 -0.10
C ALA A 87 -12.74 4.41 -0.93
N GLU A 88 -11.48 4.85 -0.87
CA GLU A 88 -10.94 5.95 -1.67
C GLU A 88 -10.10 5.45 -2.87
N TYR A 89 -10.39 4.23 -3.35
CA TYR A 89 -9.79 3.63 -4.55
C TYR A 89 -8.26 3.47 -4.49
N GLU A 90 -7.70 3.36 -3.28
CA GLU A 90 -6.27 3.09 -3.11
C GLU A 90 -5.92 1.67 -3.56
N ILE A 91 -4.83 1.54 -4.33
CA ILE A 91 -4.32 0.24 -4.78
C ILE A 91 -3.29 -0.28 -3.79
N CYS A 92 -3.54 -1.47 -3.25
CA CYS A 92 -2.61 -2.13 -2.33
C CYS A 92 -1.31 -2.53 -3.06
N PRO A 93 -0.13 -2.02 -2.63
CA PRO A 93 1.14 -2.32 -3.30
C PRO A 93 1.63 -3.76 -3.11
N VAL A 94 1.00 -4.51 -2.20
CA VAL A 94 1.35 -5.92 -1.92
C VAL A 94 0.62 -6.87 -2.86
N CYS A 95 -0.69 -6.69 -3.02
CA CYS A 95 -1.53 -7.65 -3.75
C CYS A 95 -2.22 -7.06 -4.98
N TRP A 96 -2.12 -5.75 -5.22
CA TRP A 96 -2.72 -5.01 -6.32
C TRP A 96 -4.25 -4.90 -6.32
N TRP A 97 -4.93 -5.33 -5.25
CA TRP A 97 -6.36 -5.04 -5.06
C TRP A 97 -6.60 -3.53 -4.89
N GLU A 98 -7.58 -2.97 -5.59
CA GLU A 98 -8.07 -1.61 -5.39
C GLU A 98 -9.16 -1.60 -4.30
N ASP A 99 -9.01 -0.76 -3.28
CA ASP A 99 -10.01 -0.64 -2.22
C ASP A 99 -11.22 0.17 -2.68
N ASP A 100 -12.17 -0.53 -3.28
CA ASP A 100 -13.50 -0.05 -3.71
C ASP A 100 -14.55 -0.06 -2.58
N GLY A 101 -14.14 -0.33 -1.34
CA GLY A 101 -15.00 -0.43 -0.17
C GLY A 101 -15.56 -1.83 0.11
N GLN A 102 -15.21 -2.85 -0.69
CA GLN A 102 -15.55 -4.23 -0.36
C GLN A 102 -14.87 -4.72 0.93
N ASP A 103 -15.59 -5.55 1.70
CA ASP A 103 -15.08 -6.25 2.87
C ASP A 103 -15.89 -7.54 3.11
N ASN A 104 -15.75 -8.14 4.28
CA ASN A 104 -16.35 -9.42 4.65
C ASN A 104 -17.83 -9.59 4.31
N GLN A 105 -18.65 -8.54 4.44
CA GLN A 105 -20.11 -8.61 4.23
C GLN A 105 -20.50 -8.80 2.76
N ASN A 106 -19.63 -8.39 1.83
CA ASN A 106 -19.88 -8.44 0.39
C ASN A 106 -18.71 -9.10 -0.36
N ALA A 107 -17.92 -9.93 0.32
CA ALA A 107 -16.67 -10.46 -0.21
C ALA A 107 -16.86 -11.39 -1.42
N ASP A 108 -18.00 -12.07 -1.50
CA ASP A 108 -18.31 -13.02 -2.59
C ASP A 108 -18.89 -12.32 -3.83
N ILE A 109 -19.22 -11.02 -3.73
CA ILE A 109 -19.75 -10.23 -4.84
C ILE A 109 -18.58 -9.76 -5.70
N SER A 110 -18.72 -9.86 -7.02
CA SER A 110 -17.84 -9.20 -7.99
C SER A 110 -18.44 -7.84 -8.34
N MET A 111 -17.75 -6.76 -7.99
CA MET A 111 -18.23 -5.39 -8.25
C MET A 111 -17.78 -4.81 -9.59
N GLY A 112 -16.87 -5.47 -10.32
CA GLY A 112 -16.36 -4.96 -11.59
C GLY A 112 -15.24 -3.94 -11.41
N GLY A 113 -15.15 -3.01 -12.35
CA GLY A 113 -14.18 -1.90 -12.29
C GLY A 113 -12.73 -2.37 -12.42
N PRO A 114 -11.78 -1.71 -11.72
CA PRO A 114 -10.35 -2.08 -11.74
C PRO A 114 -10.06 -3.47 -11.14
N ASN A 115 -10.97 -4.00 -10.32
CA ASN A 115 -10.89 -5.36 -9.79
C ASN A 115 -11.41 -6.44 -10.78
N GLU A 116 -11.82 -6.04 -12.00
CA GLU A 116 -12.35 -6.91 -13.05
C GLU A 116 -13.53 -7.78 -12.57
N ASP A 117 -13.63 -9.02 -13.04
CA ASP A 117 -14.65 -9.98 -12.63
C ASP A 117 -14.30 -10.72 -11.32
N ILE A 118 -13.27 -10.30 -10.59
CA ILE A 118 -12.76 -11.00 -9.40
C ILE A 118 -13.44 -10.47 -8.14
N SER A 119 -14.14 -11.37 -7.42
CA SER A 119 -14.65 -11.07 -6.08
C SER A 119 -13.52 -10.96 -5.05
N LEU A 120 -13.75 -10.25 -3.94
CA LEU A 120 -12.77 -10.14 -2.87
C LEU A 120 -12.39 -11.51 -2.26
N THR A 121 -13.33 -12.46 -2.18
CA THR A 121 -13.06 -13.84 -1.78
C THR A 121 -12.07 -14.50 -2.75
N GLN A 122 -12.32 -14.40 -4.06
CA GLN A 122 -11.42 -14.94 -5.07
C GLN A 122 -10.05 -14.24 -5.05
N ALA A 123 -10.02 -12.93 -4.81
CA ALA A 123 -8.79 -12.17 -4.65
C ALA A 123 -7.95 -12.64 -3.46
N ARG A 124 -8.58 -12.91 -2.31
CA ARG A 124 -7.90 -13.46 -1.14
C ARG A 124 -7.33 -14.86 -1.43
N ILE A 125 -8.11 -15.71 -2.09
CA ILE A 125 -7.68 -17.06 -2.54
C ILE A 125 -6.47 -16.94 -3.48
N ASN A 126 -6.56 -16.05 -4.47
CA ASN A 126 -5.48 -15.81 -5.43
C ASN A 126 -4.23 -15.28 -4.73
N TYR A 127 -4.38 -14.35 -3.79
CA TYR A 127 -3.27 -13.83 -3.02
C TYR A 127 -2.57 -14.92 -2.21
N LEU A 128 -3.33 -15.79 -1.54
CA LEU A 128 -2.75 -16.91 -0.78
C LEU A 128 -1.99 -17.91 -1.67
N LYS A 129 -2.44 -18.12 -2.91
CA LYS A 129 -1.83 -19.08 -3.85
C LYS A 129 -0.68 -18.49 -4.67
N PHE A 130 -0.80 -17.22 -5.08
CA PHE A 130 0.05 -16.60 -6.09
C PHE A 130 0.69 -15.29 -5.63
N GLY A 131 0.30 -14.75 -4.48
CA GLY A 131 0.81 -13.49 -3.95
C GLY A 131 0.24 -12.23 -4.61
N ILE A 132 -0.80 -12.35 -5.45
CA ILE A 132 -1.48 -11.24 -6.15
C ILE A 132 -2.99 -11.51 -6.23
N TYR A 133 -3.82 -10.45 -6.30
CA TYR A 133 -5.28 -10.59 -6.39
C TYR A 133 -5.74 -11.22 -7.71
N ASN A 134 -5.05 -10.92 -8.81
CA ASN A 134 -5.34 -11.42 -10.15
C ASN A 134 -4.06 -12.02 -10.76
N PRO A 135 -3.93 -13.36 -10.82
CA PRO A 135 -2.74 -14.01 -11.37
C PRO A 135 -2.57 -13.83 -12.87
N LYS A 136 -3.58 -13.30 -13.59
CA LYS A 136 -3.46 -12.95 -15.02
C LYS A 136 -2.58 -11.70 -15.23
N LEU A 137 -2.42 -10.85 -14.20
CA LEU A 137 -1.61 -9.62 -14.26
C LEU A 137 -0.13 -9.92 -14.01
N THR A 138 0.47 -10.68 -14.92
CA THR A 138 1.84 -11.20 -14.76
C THR A 138 2.89 -10.10 -14.69
N ASP A 139 2.67 -8.95 -15.34
CA ASP A 139 3.57 -7.81 -15.30
C ASP A 139 3.59 -7.07 -13.96
N LEU A 140 2.57 -7.27 -13.12
CA LEU A 140 2.45 -6.67 -11.79
C LEU A 140 3.11 -7.53 -10.70
N ILE A 141 3.33 -8.83 -10.96
CA ILE A 141 3.96 -9.75 -10.01
C ILE A 141 5.38 -9.28 -9.66
N GLU A 142 6.15 -8.82 -10.66
CA GLU A 142 7.51 -8.30 -10.45
C GLU A 142 7.52 -6.92 -9.78
N LYS A 143 6.39 -6.20 -9.84
CA LYS A 143 6.25 -4.84 -9.27
C LYS A 143 5.69 -4.85 -7.85
N LYS A 144 5.30 -6.01 -7.31
CA LYS A 144 4.75 -6.12 -5.95
C LYS A 144 5.78 -5.69 -4.92
N SER A 145 5.31 -5.00 -3.88
CA SER A 145 6.16 -4.61 -2.78
C SER A 145 6.44 -5.80 -1.86
N ASP A 146 7.63 -5.82 -1.27
CA ASP A 146 8.01 -6.79 -0.25
C ASP A 146 7.10 -6.64 0.98
N THR A 147 6.47 -7.74 1.38
CA THR A 147 5.59 -7.81 2.55
C THR A 147 6.32 -7.48 3.85
N SER A 148 7.66 -7.67 3.92
CA SER A 148 8.46 -7.38 5.12
C SER A 148 8.42 -5.90 5.52
N LYS A 149 8.02 -5.02 4.59
CA LYS A 149 7.86 -3.58 4.82
C LYS A 149 6.66 -3.24 5.67
N TYR A 150 5.61 -4.05 5.64
CA TYR A 150 4.28 -3.64 6.12
C TYR A 150 3.85 -4.44 7.34
N ILE A 151 3.07 -3.79 8.22
CA ILE A 151 2.46 -4.46 9.36
C ILE A 151 1.29 -5.32 8.88
N LYS A 152 1.20 -6.56 9.37
CA LYS A 152 0.03 -7.43 9.13
C LYS A 152 -1.10 -7.03 10.09
N GLY A 153 -2.22 -6.53 9.56
CA GLY A 153 -3.38 -6.14 10.36
C GLY A 153 -4.50 -7.18 10.37
N ARG A 154 -4.64 -7.95 9.29
CA ARG A 154 -5.60 -9.06 9.15
C ARG A 154 -4.91 -10.28 8.60
N THR A 155 -5.36 -11.47 8.98
CA THR A 155 -4.79 -12.73 8.51
C THR A 155 -5.89 -13.60 7.94
N PHE A 156 -5.72 -14.02 6.69
CA PHE A 156 -6.59 -14.96 6.01
C PHE A 156 -5.82 -16.26 5.75
N GLN A 157 -6.51 -17.40 5.81
CA GLN A 157 -5.92 -18.71 5.51
C GLN A 157 -6.98 -19.72 5.08
N PHE A 158 -6.57 -20.81 4.45
CA PHE A 158 -7.42 -21.98 4.27
C PHE A 158 -7.53 -22.76 5.58
N ASN A 159 -8.75 -23.17 5.94
CA ASN A 159 -8.96 -24.15 6.99
C ASN A 159 -8.83 -25.59 6.44
N GLU A 160 -8.99 -26.59 7.31
CA GLU A 160 -8.90 -28.01 6.94
C GLU A 160 -9.91 -28.45 5.86
N SER A 161 -11.03 -27.73 5.73
CA SER A 161 -12.06 -28.01 4.71
C SER A 161 -11.78 -27.32 3.37
N GLY A 162 -10.67 -26.60 3.24
CA GLY A 162 -10.30 -25.83 2.06
C GLY A 162 -11.03 -24.48 1.93
N VAL A 163 -11.79 -24.06 2.94
CA VAL A 163 -12.52 -22.77 2.93
C VAL A 163 -11.59 -21.68 3.46
N ILE A 164 -11.60 -20.50 2.84
CA ILE A 164 -10.83 -19.37 3.36
C ILE A 164 -11.54 -18.75 4.56
N VAL A 165 -10.79 -18.49 5.63
CA VAL A 165 -11.26 -17.89 6.88
C VAL A 165 -10.40 -16.70 7.25
N GLU A 166 -10.95 -15.79 8.02
CA GLU A 166 -10.19 -14.74 8.68
C GLU A 166 -9.90 -15.14 10.14
N ILE A 167 -8.63 -15.12 10.52
CA ILE A 167 -8.20 -15.50 11.87
C ILE A 167 -8.61 -14.42 12.86
N GLY A 168 -9.26 -14.84 13.94
CA GLY A 168 -9.75 -13.94 14.99
C GLY A 168 -11.10 -13.29 14.68
N SER A 169 -11.77 -13.68 13.59
CA SER A 169 -13.14 -13.28 13.28
C SER A 169 -14.03 -14.51 13.02
N ASN A 170 -15.33 -14.29 12.89
CA ASN A 170 -16.29 -15.35 12.53
C ASN A 170 -16.50 -15.45 11.01
N TRP A 171 -15.70 -14.73 10.22
CA TRP A 171 -15.85 -14.73 8.76
C TRP A 171 -15.21 -15.96 8.12
N LYS A 172 -15.91 -16.49 7.11
CA LYS A 172 -15.47 -17.54 6.19
C LYS A 172 -16.10 -17.29 4.83
N SER A 173 -15.43 -17.67 3.74
CA SER A 173 -16.03 -17.62 2.41
C SER A 173 -17.25 -18.54 2.33
N SER A 174 -18.19 -18.19 1.46
CA SER A 174 -19.28 -19.10 1.08
C SER A 174 -18.79 -20.27 0.22
N ASP A 175 -17.72 -20.07 -0.55
CA ASP A 175 -17.13 -21.06 -1.47
C ASP A 175 -15.84 -21.73 -0.91
N LYS A 176 -15.50 -22.90 -1.48
CA LYS A 176 -14.25 -23.65 -1.26
C LYS A 176 -13.21 -23.36 -2.35
#